data_AF-A0A7V4BTK4-F1
#
_entry.id   AF-A0A7V4BTK4-F1
#
_cell.length_a   1.000
_cell.length_b   1.000
_cell.length_c   1.000
_cell.angle_alpha   90.00
_cell.angle_beta   90.00
_cell.angle_gamma   90.00
#
_symmetry.space_group_name_H-M   'P 1'
#
loop_
_entity.id
_entity.type
_entity.pdbx_description
1 polymer ?
#
loop_
_entity_poly.entity_id
_entity_poly.type
_entity_poly.pdbx_seq_one_letter_code
_entity_poly.pdbx_strand_id
1 'polypeptide(L)'
;MGKRSVCILFCILLLLACHDGGTNRQPQGIIEYEVIYLTNKSSMPTNLLPRRIVLKFRGNKNITTIEGFMGMFALSNITDLRKGRNIT
;
A
#
# COMPACT_ATOMS: atom_id res chain seq x y z
N MET A 1 -32.19 -44.30 -5.94
CA MET A 1 -30.80 -43.84 -6.15
C MET A 1 -29.92 -44.48 -5.11
N GLY A 2 -28.91 -45.25 -5.51
CA GLY A 2 -28.07 -46.01 -4.56
C GLY A 2 -27.17 -45.09 -3.74
N LYS A 3 -26.84 -45.50 -2.51
CA LYS A 3 -25.92 -44.77 -1.60
C LYS A 3 -24.61 -44.35 -2.28
N ARG A 4 -24.13 -45.16 -3.24
CA ARG A 4 -22.94 -44.87 -4.07
C ARG A 4 -23.11 -43.64 -4.97
N SER A 5 -24.28 -43.47 -5.58
CA SER A 5 -24.58 -42.30 -6.43
C SER A 5 -24.64 -41.00 -5.62
N VAL A 6 -25.08 -41.08 -4.37
CA VAL A 6 -25.12 -39.93 -3.44
C VAL A 6 -23.70 -39.49 -3.07
N CYS A 7 -22.81 -40.43 -2.77
CA CYS A 7 -21.40 -40.12 -2.48
C CYS A 7 -20.69 -39.49 -3.68
N ILE A 8 -20.95 -39.98 -4.90
CA ILE A 8 -20.34 -39.43 -6.12
C ILE A 8 -20.83 -37.98 -6.36
N LEU A 9 -22.13 -37.74 -6.22
CA LEU A 9 -22.71 -36.40 -6.36
C LEU A 9 -22.14 -35.42 -5.32
N PHE A 10 -21.96 -35.89 -4.08
CA PHE A 10 -21.35 -35.09 -3.00
C PHE A 10 -19.89 -34.74 -3.30
N CYS A 11 -19.10 -35.67 -3.82
CA CYS A 11 -17.72 -35.39 -4.23
C CYS A 11 -17.64 -34.36 -5.38
N ILE A 12 -18.56 -34.42 -6.34
CA ILE A 12 -18.62 -33.44 -7.45
C ILE A 12 -18.95 -32.04 -6.92
N LEU A 13 -19.87 -31.93 -5.95
CA LEU A 13 -20.19 -30.66 -5.28
C LEU A 13 -19.00 -30.06 -4.54
N LEU A 14 -18.18 -30.89 -3.88
CA LEU A 14 -16.97 -30.43 -3.19
C LEU A 14 -15.90 -29.91 -4.15
N LEU A 15 -15.78 -30.52 -5.34
CA LEU A 15 -14.86 -30.05 -6.38
C LEU A 15 -15.29 -28.71 -6.98
N LEU A 16 -16.60 -28.46 -7.10
CA LEU A 16 -17.15 -27.19 -7.60
C LEU A 16 -17.06 -26.04 -6.59
N ALA A 17 -16.95 -26.34 -5.30
CA ALA A 17 -16.81 -25.34 -4.24
C ALA A 17 -15.41 -24.69 -4.19
N CYS A 18 -14.41 -25.29 -4.86
CA CYS A 18 -13.07 -24.74 -4.94
C CYS A 18 -12.99 -23.68 -6.05
N HIS A 19 -13.70 -22.57 -5.87
CA HIS A 19 -13.59 -21.41 -6.74
C HIS A 19 -12.34 -20.60 -6.35
N ASP A 20 -11.47 -20.38 -7.35
CA ASP A 20 -10.22 -19.61 -7.33
C ASP A 20 -10.00 -18.70 -6.11
N GLY A 21 -9.00 -19.07 -5.31
CA GLY A 21 -8.29 -18.17 -4.42
C GLY A 21 -7.41 -17.24 -5.24
N GLY A 22 -8.04 -16.35 -6.01
CA GLY A 22 -7.34 -15.36 -6.81
C GLY A 22 -6.39 -14.58 -5.91
N THR A 23 -5.08 -14.73 -6.14
CA THR A 23 -4.10 -13.82 -5.57
C THR A 23 -4.53 -12.43 -6.01
N ASN A 24 -5.08 -11.65 -5.07
CA ASN A 24 -5.53 -10.30 -5.34
C ASN A 24 -4.26 -9.49 -5.61
N ARG A 25 -3.78 -9.52 -6.86
CA ARG A 25 -2.59 -8.83 -7.37
C ARG A 25 -2.90 -7.34 -7.45
N GLN A 26 -3.18 -6.76 -6.29
CA GLN A 26 -3.33 -5.33 -6.16
C GLN A 26 -1.98 -4.69 -6.52
N PRO A 27 -1.97 -3.63 -7.33
CA PRO A 27 -0.75 -2.93 -7.65
C PRO A 27 -0.10 -2.45 -6.35
N GLN A 28 1.18 -2.75 -6.20
CA GLN A 28 1.95 -2.39 -5.02
C GLN A 28 3.33 -1.91 -5.45
N GLY A 29 3.89 -0.99 -4.68
CA GLY A 29 5.20 -0.43 -4.99
C GLY A 29 5.65 0.63 -4.01
N ILE A 30 6.86 1.11 -4.25
CA ILE A 30 7.52 2.17 -3.49
C ILE A 30 8.03 3.18 -4.50
N ILE A 31 7.75 4.45 -4.24
CA ILE A 31 8.32 5.58 -4.97
C ILE A 31 9.16 6.36 -3.97
N GLU A 32 10.45 6.50 -4.27
CA GLU A 32 11.39 7.27 -3.45
C GLU A 32 11.81 8.53 -4.20
N TYR A 33 11.71 9.66 -3.52
CA TYR A 33 12.16 10.95 -4.02
C TYR A 33 13.31 11.47 -3.17
N GLU A 34 14.38 11.89 -3.85
CA GLU A 34 15.47 12.65 -3.28
C GLU A 34 15.27 14.14 -3.57
N VAL A 35 15.25 14.97 -2.54
CA VAL A 35 15.03 16.42 -2.66
C VAL A 35 16.36 17.15 -2.56
N ILE A 36 16.76 17.80 -3.67
CA ILE A 36 17.99 18.58 -3.76
C ILE A 36 17.66 20.07 -3.77
N TYR A 37 18.13 20.80 -2.75
CA TYR A 37 17.95 22.24 -2.62
C TYR A 37 19.09 22.99 -3.33
N LEU A 38 18.79 23.59 -4.48
CA LEU A 38 19.79 24.30 -5.30
C LEU A 38 20.16 25.69 -4.78
N THR A 39 19.29 26.32 -3.99
CA THR A 39 19.51 27.67 -3.45
C THR A 39 18.97 27.79 -2.02
N ASN A 40 19.71 28.51 -1.18
CA ASN A 40 19.31 28.83 0.19
C ASN A 40 18.44 30.11 0.18
N LYS A 41 17.28 30.05 -0.50
CA LYS A 41 16.37 31.20 -0.63
C LYS A 41 15.45 31.42 0.59
N SER A 42 15.48 30.52 1.57
CA SER A 42 14.68 30.61 2.79
C SER A 42 15.54 31.06 3.98
N SER A 43 14.94 31.78 4.94
CA SER A 43 15.54 32.07 6.24
C SER A 43 15.75 30.81 7.09
N MET A 44 15.07 29.71 6.75
CA MET A 44 15.21 28.40 7.38
C MET A 44 16.43 27.68 6.80
N PRO A 45 17.38 27.21 7.62
CA PRO A 45 18.55 26.52 7.11
C PRO A 45 18.15 25.18 6.46
N THR A 46 18.71 24.90 5.27
CA THR A 46 18.37 23.76 4.41
C THR A 46 18.64 22.38 5.02
N ASN A 47 19.38 22.31 6.12
CA ASN A 47 19.56 21.08 6.90
C ASN A 47 18.28 20.67 7.65
N LEU A 48 17.41 21.61 8.02
CA LEU A 48 16.12 21.34 8.68
C LEU A 48 15.04 20.90 7.70
N LEU A 49 15.28 21.04 6.39
CA LEU A 49 14.29 20.72 5.38
C LEU A 49 14.29 19.22 5.04
N PRO A 50 13.14 18.67 4.59
CA PRO A 50 13.05 17.29 4.17
C PRO A 50 13.97 16.95 3.00
N ARG A 51 14.72 15.86 3.10
CA ARG A 51 15.61 15.41 2.00
C ARG A 51 15.12 14.15 1.31
N ARG A 52 14.26 13.38 1.98
CA ARG A 52 13.74 12.11 1.48
C ARG A 52 12.23 12.05 1.64
N ILE A 53 11.54 11.67 0.57
CA ILE A 53 10.11 11.41 0.59
C ILE A 53 9.88 9.99 0.05
N VAL A 54 9.20 9.16 0.82
CA VAL A 54 8.91 7.76 0.46
C VAL A 54 7.41 7.55 0.41
N LEU A 55 6.89 7.22 -0.77
CA LEU A 55 5.49 6.87 -0.98
C LEU A 55 5.37 5.36 -1.19
N LYS A 56 4.69 4.68 -0.28
CA LYS A 56 4.38 3.25 -0.37
C LYS A 56 2.90 3.10 -0.71
N PHE A 57 2.56 2.34 -1.74
CA PHE A 57 1.17 2.10 -2.13
C PHE A 57 0.86 0.61 -2.23
N ARG A 58 -0.39 0.26 -1.90
CA ARG A 58 -0.94 -1.08 -2.07
C ARG A 58 -2.43 -0.98 -2.36
N GLY A 59 -2.81 -1.32 -3.60
CA GLY A 59 -4.16 -1.13 -4.10
C GLY A 59 -4.58 0.34 -3.97
N ASN A 60 -5.60 0.60 -3.17
CA ASN A 60 -6.15 1.94 -2.98
C ASN A 60 -5.71 2.62 -1.69
N LYS A 61 -4.66 2.12 -1.04
CA LYS A 61 -4.09 2.73 0.16
C LYS A 61 -2.69 3.21 -0.15
N ASN A 62 -2.32 4.36 0.39
CA ASN A 62 -0.95 4.84 0.35
C ASN A 62 -0.50 5.32 1.73
N ILE A 63 0.82 5.31 1.92
CA ILE A 63 1.51 5.94 3.03
C ILE A 63 2.61 6.79 2.43
N THR A 64 2.56 8.09 2.69
CA THR A 64 3.61 9.03 2.31
C THR A 64 4.40 9.41 3.55
N THR A 65 5.69 9.13 3.56
CA THR A 65 6.60 9.47 4.66
C THR A 65 7.57 10.54 4.18
N ILE A 66 7.61 11.66 4.91
CA ILE A 66 8.52 12.78 4.67
C ILE A 66 9.53 12.78 5.80
N GLU A 67 10.80 12.54 5.47
CA GLU A 67 11.90 12.52 6.44
C GLU A 67 12.68 13.83 6.35
N GLY A 68 12.80 14.51 7.50
CA GLY A 68 13.54 15.75 7.64
C GLY A 68 14.60 15.69 8.73
N PHE A 69 15.48 16.69 8.72
CA PHE A 69 16.59 16.83 9.66
C PHE A 69 17.44 15.56 9.80
N MET A 70 17.89 15.02 8.67
CA MET A 70 18.70 13.79 8.59
C MET A 70 18.07 12.58 9.32
N GLY A 71 16.73 12.48 9.32
CA GLY A 71 16.00 11.37 9.93
C GLY A 71 15.58 11.61 11.38
N MET A 72 15.83 12.80 11.93
CA MET A 72 15.44 13.13 13.30
C MET A 72 13.93 13.32 13.46
N PHE A 73 13.22 13.68 12.39
CA PHE A 73 11.77 13.64 12.36
C PHE A 73 11.25 13.03 11.06
N ALA A 74 10.14 12.31 11.17
CA ALA A 74 9.42 11.74 10.05
C ALA A 74 7.93 12.06 10.20
N LEU A 75 7.32 12.56 9.13
CA LEU A 75 5.89 12.77 9.03
C LEU A 75 5.31 11.71 8.10
N SER A 76 4.47 10.83 8.63
CA SER A 76 3.75 9.83 7.83
C SER A 76 2.29 10.21 7.68
N ASN A 77 1.80 10.29 6.44
CA ASN A 77 0.40 10.49 6.13
C ASN A 77 -0.17 9.23 5.47
N ILE A 78 -1.29 8.72 5.98
CA ILE A 78 -1.96 7.52 5.49
C ILE A 78 -3.26 7.92 4.78
N THR A 79 -3.40 7.53 3.51
CA THR A 79 -4.58 7.88 2.71
C THR A 79 -5.26 6.64 2.15
N ASP A 80 -6.59 6.59 2.23
CA ASP A 80 -7.41 5.67 1.43
C ASP A 80 -7.99 6.41 0.21
N LEU A 81 -7.45 6.09 -0.96
CA LEU A 81 -7.80 6.70 -2.24
C LEU A 81 -9.26 6.42 -2.65
N ARG A 82 -9.92 5.38 -2.10
CA ARG A 82 -11.35 5.14 -2.40
C ARG A 82 -12.28 6.12 -1.73
N LYS A 83 -11.89 6.62 -0.54
CA LYS A 83 -12.74 7.48 0.27
C LYS A 83 -12.40 8.95 0.15
N GLY A 84 -11.31 9.31 -0.55
CA GLY A 84 -10.82 10.68 -0.62
C GLY A 84 -10.61 11.30 0.77
N ARG A 85 -10.35 10.46 1.79
CA ARG A 85 -10.40 10.86 3.20
C ARG A 85 -9.05 10.53 3.83
N ASN A 86 -8.36 11.58 4.28
CA ASN A 86 -7.13 11.45 5.07
C ASN A 86 -7.48 10.74 6.38
N ILE A 87 -6.72 9.70 6.72
CA ILE A 87 -6.80 9.06 8.03
C ILE A 87 -5.57 9.54 8.77
N THR A 88 -5.77 10.53 9.61
CA THR A 88 -4.70 11.20 10.39
C THR A 88 -4.38 10.39 11.64
#